data_AF-A0A4W5RLH0-F1
#
_entry.id   AF-A0A4W5RLH0-F1
#
_cell.length_a   1.000
_cell.length_b   1.000
_cell.length_c   1.000
_cell.angle_alpha   90.00
_cell.angle_beta   90.00
_cell.angle_gamma   90.00
#
_symmetry.space_group_name_H-M   'P 1'
#
loop_
_entity.id
_entity.type
_entity.pdbx_description
1 polymer ?
#
loop_
_entity_poly.entity_id
_entity_poly.type
_entity_poly.pdbx_seq_one_letter_code
_entity_poly.pdbx_strand_id
1 'polypeptide(L)'
;MAMRRNHRLLEWLLCIFMVCAFSAYTVAGQVRYSIPEEMTVGSFVGNIAKDLGLEPQRLVAGRARVFTAGDSEYLRLDREKGQLLVKERMDREQLCLEISWRTTGSPLDQL
;
A
#
# COMPACT_ATOMS: atom_id res chain seq x y z
N MET A 1 -9.51 31.08 -43.78
CA MET A 1 -9.44 29.73 -43.16
C MET A 1 -8.10 29.68 -42.42
N ALA A 2 -7.94 29.37 -41.14
CA ALA A 2 -8.56 28.34 -40.34
C ALA A 2 -8.31 28.65 -38.85
N MET A 3 -9.36 28.93 -38.08
CA MET A 3 -9.23 29.05 -36.60
C MET A 3 -10.43 28.41 -35.91
N ARG A 4 -10.91 27.29 -36.45
CA ARG A 4 -12.03 26.50 -35.91
C ARG A 4 -11.67 25.03 -35.64
N ARG A 5 -10.46 24.60 -36.05
CA ARG A 5 -9.98 23.22 -35.91
C ARG A 5 -9.33 22.93 -34.55
N ASN A 6 -8.77 23.95 -33.89
CA ASN A 6 -8.07 23.78 -32.61
C ASN A 6 -9.01 23.79 -31.39
N HIS A 7 -10.20 24.39 -31.48
CA HIS A 7 -11.15 24.44 -30.36
C HIS A 7 -11.70 23.05 -30.00
N ARG A 8 -12.09 22.26 -31.01
CA ARG A 8 -12.55 20.89 -30.77
C ARG A 8 -11.42 20.01 -30.24
N LEU A 9 -10.20 20.14 -30.76
CA LEU A 9 -9.06 19.38 -30.23
C LEU A 9 -8.72 19.77 -28.79
N LEU A 10 -8.81 21.06 -28.44
CA LEU A 10 -8.59 21.54 -27.08
C LEU A 10 -9.67 21.03 -26.12
N GLU A 11 -10.94 21.04 -26.51
CA GLU A 11 -12.03 20.46 -25.71
C GLU A 11 -11.85 18.96 -25.48
N TRP A 12 -11.45 18.21 -26.51
CA TRP A 12 -11.19 16.77 -26.36
C TRP A 12 -10.00 16.50 -25.46
N LEU A 13 -8.92 17.28 -25.60
CA LEU A 13 -7.76 17.19 -24.71
C LEU A 13 -8.13 17.53 -23.26
N LEU A 14 -8.99 18.54 -23.03
CA LEU A 14 -9.50 18.89 -21.71
C LEU A 14 -10.39 17.77 -21.13
N CYS A 15 -11.25 17.15 -21.93
CA CYS A 15 -12.05 16.00 -21.51
C CYS A 15 -11.17 14.81 -21.14
N ILE A 16 -10.17 14.48 -21.95
CA ILE A 16 -9.22 13.41 -21.66
C ILE A 16 -8.45 13.72 -20.37
N PHE A 17 -7.95 14.95 -20.23
CA PHE A 17 -7.25 15.38 -19.03
C PHE A 17 -8.11 15.27 -17.77
N MET A 18 -9.38 15.69 -17.84
CA MET A 18 -10.35 15.58 -16.73
C MET A 18 -10.64 14.11 -16.36
N VAL A 19 -10.82 13.24 -17.36
CA VAL A 19 -11.04 11.80 -17.14
C VAL A 19 -9.81 11.14 -16.52
N CYS A 20 -8.61 11.47 -17.03
CA CYS A 20 -7.35 10.98 -16.48
C CYS A 20 -7.14 11.46 -15.05
N ALA A 21 -7.37 12.75 -14.77
CA ALA A 21 -7.24 13.33 -13.43
C ALA A 21 -8.21 12.68 -12.43
N PHE A 22 -9.45 12.42 -12.85
CA PHE A 22 -10.44 11.74 -12.01
C PHE A 22 -10.08 10.27 -11.76
N SER A 23 -9.59 9.56 -12.79
CA SER A 23 -9.13 8.17 -12.65
C SER A 23 -7.88 8.03 -11.76
N ALA A 24 -7.07 9.09 -11.70
CA ALA A 24 -5.87 9.18 -10.87
C ALA A 24 -6.17 9.66 -9.45
N TYR A 25 -7.42 9.98 -9.11
CA TYR A 25 -7.77 10.39 -7.76
C TYR A 25 -7.52 9.24 -6.79
N THR A 26 -6.44 9.35 -6.02
CA THR A 26 -6.06 8.36 -5.03
C THR A 26 -6.94 8.54 -3.79
N VAL A 27 -7.63 7.48 -3.39
CA VAL A 27 -8.33 7.45 -2.10
C VAL A 27 -7.29 7.15 -1.03
N ALA A 28 -7.08 8.10 -0.11
CA ALA A 28 -6.24 7.88 1.07
C ALA A 28 -7.09 7.25 2.18
N GLY A 29 -6.74 6.03 2.60
CA GLY A 29 -7.31 5.35 3.76
C GLY A 29 -6.20 4.92 4.69
N GLN A 30 -6.34 5.18 5.99
CA GLN A 30 -5.40 4.72 7.01
C GLN A 30 -6.12 3.82 7.99
N VAL A 31 -5.58 2.63 8.22
CA VAL A 31 -6.05 1.66 9.22
C VAL A 31 -4.90 1.36 10.17
N ARG A 32 -5.20 1.11 11.44
CA ARG A 32 -4.22 0.76 12.48
C ARG A 32 -4.62 -0.56 13.12
N TYR A 33 -3.67 -1.48 13.20
CA TYR A 33 -3.80 -2.75 13.91
C TYR A 33 -2.75 -2.82 15.02
N SER A 34 -3.10 -3.46 16.12
CA SER A 34 -2.17 -3.82 17.19
C SER A 34 -1.98 -5.33 17.18
N ILE A 35 -0.75 -5.78 16.98
CA ILE A 35 -0.40 -7.20 16.84
C ILE A 35 0.48 -7.54 18.06
N PRO A 36 0.15 -8.56 18.85
CA PRO A 36 1.03 -8.99 19.93
C PRO A 36 2.32 -9.55 19.34
N GLU A 37 3.43 -9.30 20.03
CA GLU A 37 4.70 -9.96 19.73
C GLU A 37 4.51 -11.48 19.78
N GLU A 38 5.30 -12.21 19.00
CA GLU A 38 5.32 -13.68 19.05
C GLU A 38 4.09 -14.43 18.49
N MET A 39 3.24 -13.76 17.69
CA MET A 39 2.18 -14.44 16.94
C MET A 39 2.72 -15.57 16.04
N THR A 40 1.98 -16.66 15.99
CA THR A 40 2.31 -17.81 15.14
C THR A 40 2.13 -17.44 13.66
N VAL A 41 3.03 -17.97 12.83
CA VAL A 41 2.94 -17.81 11.37
C VAL A 41 1.61 -18.37 10.87
N GLY A 42 0.94 -17.63 10.00
CA GLY A 42 -0.39 -17.92 9.49
C GLY A 42 -1.53 -17.37 10.35
N SER A 43 -1.23 -16.75 11.50
CA SER A 43 -2.27 -16.12 12.34
C SER A 43 -2.98 -14.97 11.63
N PHE A 44 -4.27 -14.86 11.89
CA PHE A 44 -5.11 -13.77 11.42
C PHE A 44 -4.84 -12.48 12.21
N VAL A 45 -4.63 -11.38 11.49
CA VAL A 45 -4.42 -10.05 12.07
C VAL A 45 -5.68 -9.19 11.97
N GLY A 46 -6.24 -9.08 10.77
CA GLY A 46 -7.33 -8.15 10.49
C GLY A 46 -7.86 -8.25 9.07
N ASN A 47 -9.04 -7.67 8.82
CA ASN A 47 -9.67 -7.66 7.50
C ASN A 47 -9.55 -6.28 6.85
N ILE A 48 -8.49 -6.10 6.06
CA ILE A 48 -8.20 -4.82 5.40
C ILE A 48 -9.22 -4.47 4.32
N ALA A 49 -9.83 -5.46 3.66
CA ALA A 49 -10.88 -5.21 2.68
C ALA A 49 -12.08 -4.53 3.34
N LYS A 50 -12.55 -5.09 4.46
CA LYS A 50 -13.67 -4.54 5.22
C LYS A 50 -13.35 -3.17 5.81
N ASP A 51 -12.17 -3.00 6.38
CA ASP A 51 -11.79 -1.76 7.06
C ASP A 51 -11.57 -0.59 6.09
N LEU A 52 -11.18 -0.87 4.84
CA LEU A 52 -11.09 0.13 3.77
C LEU A 52 -12.39 0.26 2.95
N GLY A 53 -13.44 -0.52 3.26
CA GLY A 53 -14.68 -0.54 2.46
C GLY A 53 -14.46 -1.03 1.03
N LEU A 54 -13.45 -1.87 0.81
CA LEU A 54 -13.11 -2.46 -0.47
C LEU A 54 -13.65 -3.88 -0.56
N GLU A 55 -14.09 -4.27 -1.75
CA GLU A 55 -14.44 -5.66 -2.04
C GLU A 55 -13.16 -6.48 -2.32
N PRO A 56 -13.03 -7.73 -1.84
CA PRO A 56 -11.82 -8.54 -2.06
C PRO A 56 -11.45 -8.69 -3.54
N GLN A 57 -12.45 -8.74 -4.42
CA GLN A 57 -12.25 -8.78 -5.87
C GLN A 57 -11.45 -7.58 -6.40
N ARG A 58 -11.64 -6.39 -5.80
CA ARG A 58 -10.85 -5.19 -6.13
C ARG A 58 -9.40 -5.31 -5.69
N LEU A 59 -9.11 -6.01 -4.59
CA LEU A 59 -7.74 -6.26 -4.15
C LEU A 59 -7.01 -7.21 -5.11
N VAL A 60 -7.71 -8.22 -5.64
CA VAL A 60 -7.16 -9.12 -6.66
C VAL A 60 -6.93 -8.39 -7.98
N ALA A 61 -7.94 -7.71 -8.50
CA ALA A 61 -7.85 -6.96 -9.77
C ALA A 61 -6.81 -5.83 -9.71
N GLY A 62 -6.75 -5.13 -8.57
CA GLY A 62 -5.79 -4.06 -8.30
C GLY A 62 -4.38 -4.54 -7.91
N ARG A 63 -4.13 -5.85 -7.87
CA ARG A 63 -2.84 -6.47 -7.48
C ARG A 63 -2.30 -5.93 -6.15
N ALA A 64 -3.19 -5.77 -5.16
CA ALA A 64 -2.84 -5.23 -3.86
C ALA A 64 -1.67 -6.01 -3.23
N ARG A 65 -0.69 -5.29 -2.67
CA ARG A 65 0.48 -5.87 -2.02
C ARG A 65 0.79 -5.11 -0.74
N VAL A 66 1.22 -5.85 0.27
CA VAL A 66 1.78 -5.25 1.48
C VAL A 66 3.22 -4.89 1.15
N PHE A 67 3.61 -3.68 1.51
CA PHE A 67 5.00 -3.26 1.44
C PHE A 67 5.46 -2.93 2.85
N THR A 68 6.36 -3.75 3.38
CA THR A 68 7.12 -3.41 4.58
C THR A 68 8.35 -2.66 4.12
N ALA A 69 8.79 -1.69 4.90
CA ALA A 69 9.90 -0.86 4.48
C ALA A 69 11.26 -1.61 4.47
N GLY A 70 11.34 -2.90 4.83
CA GLY A 70 12.56 -3.71 4.88
C GLY A 70 12.62 -4.83 3.84
N ASP A 71 13.62 -5.69 3.96
CA ASP A 71 13.74 -6.93 3.17
C ASP A 71 12.83 -8.05 3.73
N SER A 72 12.34 -7.87 4.96
CA SER A 72 11.47 -8.78 5.69
C SER A 72 9.98 -8.51 5.45
N GLU A 73 9.27 -9.53 4.97
CA GLU A 73 7.81 -9.50 4.83
C GLU A 73 7.15 -10.11 6.08
N TYR A 74 6.99 -9.34 7.16
CA TYR A 74 6.33 -9.84 8.39
C TYR A 74 4.84 -10.16 8.19
N LEU A 75 4.18 -9.44 7.28
CA LEU A 75 2.75 -9.56 6.99
C LEU A 75 2.51 -9.96 5.54
N ARG A 76 1.50 -10.81 5.33
CA ARG A 76 1.00 -11.21 4.02
C ARG A 76 -0.46 -10.80 3.88
N LEU A 77 -0.83 -10.31 2.70
CA LEU A 77 -2.23 -10.09 2.33
C LEU A 77 -2.77 -11.31 1.58
N ASP A 78 -3.79 -11.94 2.15
CA ASP A 78 -4.70 -12.83 1.43
C ASP A 78 -5.69 -11.94 0.64
N ARG A 79 -5.49 -11.87 -0.68
CA ARG A 79 -6.30 -11.03 -1.58
C ARG A 79 -7.69 -11.59 -1.81
N GLU A 80 -7.86 -12.91 -1.71
CA GLU A 80 -9.15 -13.57 -1.97
C GLU A 80 -10.13 -13.29 -0.83
N LYS A 81 -9.62 -13.31 0.40
CA LYS A 81 -10.43 -13.03 1.60
C LYS A 81 -10.32 -11.58 2.08
N GLY A 82 -9.34 -10.83 1.59
CA GLY A 82 -9.06 -9.47 2.04
C GLY A 82 -8.47 -9.39 3.46
N GLN A 83 -7.72 -10.41 3.86
CA GLN A 83 -7.23 -10.59 5.23
C GLN A 83 -5.71 -10.43 5.33
N LEU A 84 -5.25 -9.78 6.38
CA LEU A 84 -3.85 -9.74 6.77
C LEU A 84 -3.51 -10.95 7.63
N LEU A 85 -2.45 -11.65 7.26
CA LEU A 85 -1.93 -12.83 7.92
C LEU A 85 -0.47 -12.61 8.31
N VAL A 86 -0.04 -13.21 9.41
CA VAL A 86 1.37 -13.21 9.82
C VAL A 86 2.15 -14.15 8.90
N LYS A 87 3.22 -13.66 8.26
CA LYS A 87 4.10 -14.47 7.41
C LYS A 87 5.36 -14.90 8.15
N GLU A 88 5.89 -14.01 8.98
CA GLU A 88 7.08 -14.27 9.79
C GLU A 88 6.86 -13.73 11.21
N ARG A 89 7.51 -14.36 12.18
CA ARG A 89 7.35 -14.00 13.59
C ARG A 89 7.97 -12.62 13.82
N MET A 90 7.17 -11.69 14.35
CA MET A 90 7.64 -10.36 14.68
C MET A 90 8.39 -10.40 16.01
N ASP A 91 9.71 -10.19 15.93
CA ASP A 91 10.59 -10.02 17.08
C ASP A 91 10.83 -8.52 17.31
N ARG A 92 10.51 -8.04 18.51
CA ARG A 92 10.60 -6.60 18.86
C ARG A 92 12.03 -6.09 18.77
N GLU A 93 13.01 -6.90 19.16
CA GLU A 93 14.41 -6.50 19.22
C GLU A 93 14.97 -6.34 17.81
N GLN A 94 14.69 -7.31 16.93
CA GLN A 94 15.07 -7.24 15.52
C GLN A 94 14.41 -6.05 14.80
N LEU A 95 13.11 -5.84 15.00
CA LEU A 95 12.37 -4.71 14.42
C LEU A 95 12.92 -3.36 14.89
N CYS A 96 13.18 -3.22 16.19
CA CYS A 96 13.72 -1.98 16.74
C CYS A 96 15.14 -1.69 16.22
N LEU A 97 15.98 -2.72 16.07
CA LEU A 97 17.31 -2.57 15.47
C LEU A 97 17.19 -2.12 14.01
N GLU A 98 16.38 -2.81 13.20
CA GLU A 98 16.19 -2.49 11.78
C GLU A 98 15.66 -1.06 11.56
N ILE A 99 14.71 -0.62 12.38
CA ILE A 99 14.17 0.75 12.33
C ILE A 99 15.21 1.76 12.81
N SER A 100 15.95 1.46 13.88
CA SER A 100 16.99 2.33 14.43
C SER A 100 18.04 2.64 13.36
N TRP A 101 18.68 1.62 12.78
CA TRP A 101 19.74 1.79 11.76
C TRP A 101 19.29 2.62 10.56
N ARG A 102 18.02 2.54 10.20
CA ARG A 102 17.46 3.29 9.07
C ARG A 102 17.31 4.78 9.38
N THR A 103 16.89 5.13 10.59
CA THR A 103 16.59 6.52 10.96
C THR A 103 17.83 7.32 11.36
N THR A 104 18.85 6.66 11.91
CA THR A 104 20.10 7.32 12.33
C THR A 104 21.21 7.29 11.27
N GLY A 105 21.00 6.63 10.13
CA GLY A 105 22.10 6.28 9.23
C GLY A 105 22.93 5.14 9.83
N SER A 106 23.63 4.42 8.97
CA SER A 106 24.43 3.24 9.32
C SER A 106 25.40 3.53 10.48
N PRO A 107 25.60 2.59 11.42
CA PRO A 107 26.69 2.68 12.40
C PRO A 107 28.07 2.54 11.74
N LEU A 108 28.14 2.11 10.48
CA LEU A 108 29.35 2.09 9.66
C LEU A 108 29.74 3.48 9.12
N ASP A 109 28.90 4.52 9.29
CA ASP A 109 29.29 5.92 9.01
C ASP A 109 29.90 6.62 10.25
N GLN A 110 30.10 5.88 11.35
CA GLN A 110 30.75 6.37 12.58
C GLN A 110 32.09 5.68 12.87
N LEU A 111 32.70 5.01 11.87
CA LEU A 111 34.09 4.51 11.96
C LEU A 111 34.97 5.08 10.85
#